data_AF-A0A7C6PSV0-F1
#
_entry.id   AF-A0A7C6PSV0-F1
#
_cell.length_a   1.000
_cell.length_b   1.000
_cell.length_c   1.000
_cell.angle_alpha   90.00
_cell.angle_beta   90.00
_cell.angle_gamma   90.00
#
_symmetry.space_group_name_H-M   'P 1'
#
loop_
_entity.id
_entity.type
_entity.pdbx_description
1 polymer ?
#
loop_
_entity_poly.entity_id
_entity_poly.type
_entity_poly.pdbx_seq_one_letter_code
_entity_poly.pdbx_strand_id
1 'polypeptide(L)'
;MRKIKDRHTLGVVAGIIGTIPKILIDEISLRKNISKRSYRHTAAGVWVNSQKEAMSWKGSFLGTIMDTGLSVMGAIVKLNYLSKYGRDNIILKGALFGTSFGAIITAILSGLSYNKVKPKDAASNLSYVFANCIYGITTALALAKLGDDSLFDSKPLNDYLKPTKSTTDEALTGKPQNSPVPKEVYLH
;
A
#
# COMPACT_ATOMS: atom_id res chain seq x y z
N MET A 1 6.45 19.90 12.45
CA MET A 1 7.22 19.32 11.31
C MET A 1 6.66 19.85 10.01
N ARG A 2 7.52 20.21 9.05
CA ARG A 2 7.09 20.60 7.70
C ARG A 2 6.57 19.37 6.95
N LYS A 3 5.35 19.44 6.42
CA LYS A 3 4.73 18.37 5.62
C LYS A 3 5.37 18.28 4.23
N ILE A 4 5.34 17.09 3.63
CA ILE A 4 5.89 16.83 2.29
C ILE A 4 4.78 17.05 1.24
N LYS A 5 5.06 17.92 0.28
CA LYS A 5 4.14 18.26 -0.83
C LYS A 5 4.45 17.54 -2.14
N ASP A 6 5.67 17.06 -2.31
CA ASP A 6 6.03 16.30 -3.50
C ASP A 6 5.59 14.84 -3.36
N ARG A 7 4.82 14.34 -4.34
CA ARG A 7 4.22 12.99 -4.30
C ARG A 7 5.29 11.90 -4.35
N HIS A 8 6.33 12.10 -5.16
CA HIS A 8 7.39 11.10 -5.33
C HIS A 8 8.24 10.99 -4.07
N THR A 9 8.68 12.12 -3.52
CA THR A 9 9.44 12.20 -2.27
C THR A 9 8.65 11.59 -1.12
N LEU A 10 7.37 11.93 -0.97
CA LEU A 10 6.50 11.35 0.05
C LEU A 10 6.36 9.83 -0.14
N GLY A 11 6.15 9.38 -1.38
CA GLY A 11 6.06 7.96 -1.71
C GLY A 11 7.33 7.18 -1.39
N VAL A 12 8.51 7.73 -1.73
CA VAL A 12 9.81 7.14 -1.39
C VAL A 12 9.97 6.99 0.11
N VAL A 13 9.76 8.07 0.87
CA VAL A 13 9.92 8.08 2.33
C VAL A 13 8.93 7.10 2.99
N ALA A 14 7.65 7.15 2.61
CA ALA A 14 6.63 6.26 3.18
C ALA A 14 6.82 4.79 2.78
N GLY A 15 7.33 4.54 1.57
CA GLY A 15 7.72 3.22 1.10
C GLY A 15 8.80 2.61 1.98
N ILE A 16 9.91 3.34 2.17
CA ILE A 16 11.03 2.92 3.04
C ILE A 16 10.54 2.67 4.48
N ILE A 17 9.75 3.60 5.04
CA ILE A 17 9.19 3.45 6.40
C ILE A 17 8.36 2.18 6.51
N GLY A 18 7.54 1.87 5.51
CA GLY A 18 6.71 0.66 5.52
C GLY A 18 7.49 -0.63 5.29
N THR A 19 8.62 -0.57 4.59
CA THR A 19 9.47 -1.75 4.36
C THR A 19 10.13 -2.23 5.65
N ILE A 20 10.47 -1.33 6.58
CA ILE A 20 11.11 -1.69 7.86
C ILE A 20 10.30 -2.74 8.65
N PRO A 21 9.03 -2.51 9.02
CA PRO A 21 8.25 -3.49 9.78
C PRO A 21 7.98 -4.77 8.99
N LYS A 22 7.84 -4.69 7.66
CA LYS A 22 7.72 -5.87 6.79
C LYS A 22 8.97 -6.76 6.87
N ILE A 23 10.15 -6.16 6.78
CA ILE A 23 11.45 -6.84 6.92
C ILE A 23 11.57 -7.50 8.30
N LEU A 24 11.16 -6.80 9.36
CA LEU A 24 11.19 -7.32 10.73
C LEU A 24 10.25 -8.53 10.91
N ILE A 25 9.03 -8.45 10.37
CA ILE A 25 8.07 -9.56 10.43
C ILE A 25 8.57 -10.77 9.66
N ASP A 26 9.13 -10.57 8.48
CA ASP A 26 9.73 -11.64 7.67
C ASP A 26 10.86 -12.35 8.44
N GLU A 27 11.74 -11.57 9.08
CA GLU A 27 12.85 -12.09 9.89
C GLU A 27 12.35 -12.86 11.12
N ILE A 28 11.36 -12.33 11.84
CA ILE A 28 10.74 -13.00 12.99
C ILE A 28 10.09 -14.31 12.56
N SER A 29 9.36 -14.30 11.45
CA SER A 29 8.68 -15.47 10.91
C SER A 29 9.66 -16.57 10.52
N LEU A 30 10.78 -16.20 9.90
CA LEU A 30 11.87 -17.13 9.57
C LEU A 30 12.48 -17.74 10.84
N ARG A 31 12.80 -16.92 11.84
CA ARG A 31 13.41 -17.39 13.11
C ARG A 31 12.50 -18.30 13.92
N LYS A 32 11.18 -18.09 13.83
CA LYS A 32 10.16 -18.94 14.46
C LYS A 32 9.79 -20.18 13.65
N ASN A 33 10.47 -20.44 12.52
CA ASN A 33 10.15 -21.53 11.59
C ASN A 33 8.71 -21.51 11.06
N ILE A 34 8.05 -20.34 11.09
CA ILE A 34 6.72 -20.15 10.49
C ILE A 34 6.86 -20.08 8.97
N SER A 35 7.87 -19.34 8.50
CA SER A 35 8.26 -19.31 7.10
C SER A 35 9.52 -20.15 6.88
N LYS A 36 9.52 -20.97 5.83
CA LYS A 36 10.70 -21.76 5.42
C LYS A 36 11.70 -20.95 4.61
N ARG A 37 11.28 -19.80 4.07
CA ARG A 37 12.07 -18.92 3.21
C ARG A 37 11.84 -17.45 3.60
N SER A 38 12.88 -16.63 3.51
CA SER A 38 12.73 -15.19 3.64
C SER A 38 12.25 -14.58 2.33
N TYR A 39 11.39 -13.56 2.47
CA TYR A 39 10.92 -12.73 1.36
C TYR A 39 12.07 -12.16 0.53
N ARG A 40 13.16 -11.74 1.18
CA ARG A 40 14.34 -11.16 0.51
C ARG A 40 15.08 -12.18 -0.34
N HIS A 41 15.19 -13.43 0.12
CA HIS A 41 15.77 -14.52 -0.68
C HIS A 41 14.87 -14.89 -1.87
N THR A 42 13.54 -14.89 -1.68
CA THR A 42 12.58 -15.10 -2.77
C THR A 42 12.65 -14.00 -3.81
N ALA A 43 12.82 -12.74 -3.41
CA ALA A 43 13.01 -11.61 -4.31
C ALA A 43 14.34 -11.71 -5.07
N ALA A 44 15.43 -12.06 -4.40
CA ALA A 44 16.73 -12.25 -5.03
C ALA A 44 16.71 -13.39 -6.07
N GLY A 45 16.00 -14.48 -5.78
CA GLY A 45 15.87 -15.65 -6.66
C GLY A 45 15.21 -15.39 -8.01
N VAL A 46 14.63 -14.21 -8.22
CA VAL A 46 14.12 -13.76 -9.53
C VAL A 46 15.27 -13.29 -10.44
N TRP A 47 16.35 -12.79 -9.84
CA TRP A 47 17.44 -12.10 -10.53
C TRP A 47 18.72 -12.93 -10.61
N VAL A 48 18.80 -14.03 -9.86
CA VAL A 48 19.98 -14.91 -9.82
C VAL A 48 19.57 -16.36 -10.08
N ASN A 49 20.44 -17.10 -10.77
CA ASN A 49 20.11 -18.44 -11.31
C ASN A 49 20.23 -19.58 -10.29
N SER A 50 20.85 -19.31 -9.13
CA SER A 50 21.14 -20.30 -8.09
C SER A 50 20.51 -19.92 -6.75
N GLN A 51 19.89 -20.90 -6.10
CA GLN A 51 19.37 -20.74 -4.73
C GLN A 51 20.50 -20.37 -3.76
N LYS A 52 21.70 -20.92 -3.93
CA LYS A 52 22.86 -20.62 -3.07
C LYS A 52 23.27 -19.15 -3.19
N GLU A 53 23.21 -18.60 -4.40
CA GLU A 53 23.52 -17.20 -4.66
C GLU A 53 22.44 -16.27 -4.08
N ALA A 54 21.16 -16.62 -4.26
CA ALA A 54 20.04 -15.87 -3.69
C ALA A 54 20.08 -15.81 -2.15
N MET A 55 20.58 -16.87 -1.50
CA MET A 55 20.76 -16.96 -0.05
C MET A 55 22.09 -16.38 0.45
N SER A 56 22.98 -15.96 -0.45
CA SER A 56 24.24 -15.31 -0.06
C SER A 56 23.98 -13.91 0.47
N TRP A 57 24.95 -13.33 1.19
CA TRP A 57 24.87 -11.94 1.64
C TRP A 57 24.60 -10.97 0.47
N LYS A 58 25.28 -11.16 -0.67
CA LYS A 58 25.08 -10.34 -1.88
C LYS A 58 23.67 -10.51 -2.45
N GLY A 59 23.16 -11.74 -2.50
CA GLY A 59 21.80 -12.04 -2.93
C GLY A 59 20.76 -11.41 -2.00
N SER A 60 20.93 -11.55 -0.68
CA SER A 60 20.04 -10.94 0.31
C SER A 60 20.03 -9.41 0.23
N PHE A 61 21.19 -8.79 0.00
CA PHE A 61 21.29 -7.35 -0.23
C PHE A 61 20.56 -6.93 -1.51
N LEU A 62 20.78 -7.63 -2.62
CA LEU A 62 20.07 -7.41 -3.89
C LEU A 62 18.55 -7.53 -3.71
N GLY A 63 18.08 -8.61 -3.08
CA GLY A 63 16.67 -8.84 -2.80
C GLY A 63 16.06 -7.76 -1.92
N THR A 64 16.82 -7.22 -0.97
CA THR A 64 16.40 -6.09 -0.12
C THR A 64 16.20 -4.81 -0.92
N ILE A 65 17.13 -4.49 -1.82
CA ILE A 65 17.01 -3.32 -2.71
C ILE A 65 15.78 -3.47 -3.62
N MET A 66 15.61 -4.63 -4.23
CA MET A 66 14.50 -4.90 -5.13
C MET A 66 13.15 -4.84 -4.42
N ASP A 67 13.05 -5.43 -3.22
CA ASP A 67 11.82 -5.36 -2.41
C ASP A 67 11.52 -3.93 -1.93
N THR A 68 12.55 -3.17 -1.58
CA THR A 68 12.40 -1.77 -1.19
C THR A 68 11.92 -0.93 -2.37
N GLY A 69 12.50 -1.12 -3.57
CA GLY A 69 12.06 -0.43 -4.79
C GLY A 69 10.58 -0.72 -5.10
N LEU A 70 10.16 -1.98 -4.96
CA LEU A 70 8.77 -2.38 -5.17
C LEU A 70 7.83 -1.79 -4.10
N SER A 71 8.31 -1.69 -2.86
CA SER A 71 7.58 -1.04 -1.75
C SER A 71 7.45 0.47 -1.98
N VAL A 72 8.47 1.14 -2.51
CA VAL A 72 8.39 2.55 -2.91
C VAL A 72 7.35 2.76 -4.01
N MET A 73 7.37 1.92 -5.05
CA MET A 73 6.36 1.98 -6.11
C MET A 73 4.95 1.74 -5.57
N GLY A 74 4.79 0.74 -4.71
CA GLY A 74 3.53 0.46 -4.03
C GLY A 74 3.05 1.64 -3.18
N ALA A 75 3.95 2.37 -2.51
CA ALA A 75 3.63 3.56 -1.73
C ALA A 75 3.17 4.73 -2.61
N ILE A 76 3.79 4.94 -3.78
CA ILE A 76 3.36 5.97 -4.74
C ILE A 76 1.98 5.65 -5.29
N VAL A 77 1.71 4.39 -5.67
CA VAL A 77 0.38 3.97 -6.12
C VAL A 77 -0.65 4.15 -5.00
N LYS A 78 -0.31 3.76 -3.77
CA LYS A 78 -1.16 3.94 -2.59
C LYS A 78 -1.44 5.40 -2.28
N LEU A 79 -0.46 6.30 -2.44
CA LEU A 79 -0.67 7.73 -2.29
C LEU A 79 -1.75 8.21 -3.28
N ASN A 80 -1.66 7.85 -4.55
CA ASN A 80 -2.68 8.22 -5.53
C ASN A 80 -4.06 7.64 -5.20
N TYR A 81 -4.11 6.40 -4.71
CA TYR A 81 -5.33 5.79 -4.20
C TYR A 81 -5.93 6.61 -3.04
N LEU A 82 -5.15 6.93 -2.01
CA LEU A 82 -5.61 7.72 -0.87
C LEU A 82 -5.95 9.17 -1.25
N SER A 83 -5.26 9.74 -2.24
CA SER A 83 -5.59 11.07 -2.77
C SER A 83 -6.98 11.08 -3.38
N LYS A 84 -7.32 10.04 -4.17
CA LYS A 84 -8.58 9.95 -4.91
C LYS A 84 -9.77 9.52 -4.04
N TYR A 85 -9.54 8.61 -3.11
CA TYR A 85 -10.60 7.97 -2.32
C TYR A 85 -10.63 8.43 -0.87
N GLY A 86 -9.79 9.40 -0.50
CA GLY A 86 -9.73 9.94 0.86
C GLY A 86 -8.97 9.06 1.85
N ARG A 87 -8.76 9.63 3.05
CA ARG A 87 -7.99 9.05 4.16
C ARG A 87 -8.86 8.44 5.26
N ASP A 88 -10.18 8.35 5.08
CA ASP A 88 -11.06 7.62 5.99
C ASP A 88 -10.64 6.13 6.07
N ASN A 89 -10.92 5.50 7.21
CA ASN A 89 -10.63 4.08 7.44
C ASN A 89 -9.20 3.66 7.04
N ILE A 90 -8.22 4.54 7.31
CA ILE A 90 -6.86 4.43 6.76
C ILE A 90 -6.16 3.08 7.06
N ILE A 91 -6.44 2.49 8.22
CA ILE A 91 -5.91 1.19 8.61
C ILE A 91 -6.47 0.11 7.70
N LEU A 92 -7.80 0.08 7.50
CA LEU A 92 -8.46 -0.89 6.63
C LEU A 92 -8.01 -0.72 5.17
N LYS A 93 -8.00 0.51 4.64
CA LYS A 93 -7.51 0.81 3.28
C LYS A 93 -6.04 0.39 3.12
N GLY A 94 -5.21 0.67 4.12
CA GLY A 94 -3.82 0.25 4.17
C GLY A 94 -3.67 -1.27 4.14
N ALA A 95 -4.39 -1.98 5.00
CA ALA A 95 -4.37 -3.44 5.12
C ALA A 95 -4.84 -4.12 3.83
N LEU A 96 -5.96 -3.68 3.25
CA LEU A 96 -6.49 -4.18 2.00
C LEU A 96 -5.51 -3.95 0.86
N PHE A 97 -5.03 -2.72 0.68
CA PHE A 97 -4.03 -2.41 -0.35
C PHE A 97 -2.77 -3.26 -0.18
N GLY A 98 -2.22 -3.33 1.03
CA GLY A 98 -1.01 -4.09 1.32
C GLY A 98 -1.17 -5.57 1.00
N THR A 99 -2.27 -6.17 1.45
CA THR A 99 -2.58 -7.58 1.19
C THR A 99 -2.75 -7.86 -0.29
N SER A 100 -3.55 -7.08 -1.01
CA SER A 100 -3.77 -7.25 -2.44
C SER A 100 -2.50 -7.03 -3.25
N PHE A 101 -1.73 -5.98 -2.93
CA PHE A 101 -0.46 -5.69 -3.57
C PHE A 101 0.53 -6.84 -3.35
N GLY A 102 0.71 -7.29 -2.10
CA GLY A 102 1.57 -8.42 -1.77
C GLY A 102 1.17 -9.72 -2.47
N ALA A 103 -0.14 -10.00 -2.57
CA ALA A 103 -0.67 -11.16 -3.29
C ALA A 103 -0.38 -11.08 -4.79
N ILE A 104 -0.60 -9.93 -5.43
CA ILE A 104 -0.29 -9.70 -6.85
C ILE A 104 1.20 -9.92 -7.11
N ILE A 105 2.07 -9.30 -6.29
CA ILE A 105 3.51 -9.48 -6.41
C ILE A 105 3.89 -10.95 -6.22
N THR A 106 3.38 -11.61 -5.20
CA THR A 106 3.68 -13.02 -4.94
C THR A 106 3.23 -13.92 -6.09
N ALA A 107 2.06 -13.65 -6.69
CA ALA A 107 1.56 -14.38 -7.85
C ALA A 107 2.46 -14.18 -9.08
N ILE A 108 2.84 -12.93 -9.38
CA ILE A 108 3.77 -12.61 -10.47
C ILE A 108 5.11 -13.34 -10.25
N LEU A 109 5.71 -13.20 -9.07
CA LEU A 109 7.01 -13.81 -8.76
C LEU A 109 6.96 -15.34 -8.77
N SER A 110 5.84 -15.95 -8.40
CA SER A 110 5.66 -17.40 -8.41
C SER A 110 5.45 -17.97 -9.81
N GLY A 111 4.88 -17.15 -10.71
CA GLY A 111 4.68 -17.48 -12.13
C GLY A 111 5.98 -17.42 -12.95
N LEU A 112 7.00 -16.68 -12.50
CA LEU A 112 8.31 -16.66 -13.14
C LEU A 112 9.02 -18.01 -12.93
N SER A 113 9.23 -18.77 -14.01
CA SER A 113 9.83 -20.11 -14.01
C SER A 113 11.25 -20.17 -13.42
N TYR A 114 11.96 -19.04 -13.43
CA TYR A 114 13.33 -18.93 -12.89
C TYR A 114 13.40 -18.77 -11.37
N ASN A 115 12.29 -18.44 -10.68
CA ASN A 115 12.30 -18.26 -9.24
C ASN A 115 12.33 -19.60 -8.48
N LYS A 116 13.55 -20.12 -8.31
CA LYS A 116 13.82 -21.38 -7.58
C LYS A 116 13.65 -21.26 -6.06
N VAL A 117 13.45 -20.04 -5.54
CA VAL A 117 13.38 -19.73 -4.09
C VAL A 117 11.96 -19.32 -3.66
N LYS A 118 10.96 -19.58 -4.51
CA LYS A 118 9.56 -19.32 -4.18
C LYS A 118 9.05 -20.20 -3.02
N PRO A 119 8.23 -19.65 -2.10
CA PRO A 119 7.61 -20.44 -1.06
C PRO A 119 6.66 -21.47 -1.68
N LYS A 120 6.73 -22.71 -1.20
CA LYS A 120 5.88 -23.83 -1.69
C LYS A 120 4.85 -24.27 -0.66
N ASP A 121 4.90 -23.72 0.55
CA ASP A 121 4.01 -24.05 1.66
C ASP A 121 3.07 -22.88 2.00
N ALA A 122 1.91 -23.23 2.53
CA ALA A 122 0.86 -22.27 2.88
C ALA A 122 1.27 -21.32 4.02
N ALA A 123 2.04 -21.80 4.99
CA ALA A 123 2.48 -21.00 6.13
C ALA A 123 3.41 -19.85 5.72
N SER A 124 4.39 -20.12 4.85
CA SER A 124 5.26 -19.09 4.28
C SER A 124 4.48 -18.05 3.47
N ASN A 125 3.53 -18.50 2.63
CA ASN A 125 2.68 -17.59 1.86
C ASN A 125 1.77 -16.74 2.76
N LEU A 126 1.19 -17.31 3.82
CA LEU A 126 0.36 -16.58 4.78
C LEU A 126 1.19 -15.56 5.57
N SER A 127 2.43 -15.91 5.93
CA SER A 127 3.37 -14.98 6.54
C SER A 127 3.70 -13.81 5.60
N TYR A 128 3.86 -14.06 4.30
CA TYR A 128 4.11 -13.00 3.31
C TYR A 128 2.90 -12.08 3.18
N VAL A 129 1.69 -12.63 3.17
CA VAL A 129 0.44 -11.85 3.19
C VAL A 129 0.39 -10.96 4.42
N PHE A 130 0.66 -11.50 5.61
CA PHE A 130 0.66 -10.73 6.84
C PHE A 130 1.72 -9.62 6.85
N ALA A 131 2.95 -9.91 6.41
CA ALA A 131 4.01 -8.90 6.31
C ALA A 131 3.63 -7.76 5.35
N ASN A 132 3.00 -8.08 4.21
CA ASN A 132 2.52 -7.08 3.25
C ASN A 132 1.29 -6.31 3.77
N CYS A 133 0.43 -6.94 4.57
CA CYS A 133 -0.66 -6.25 5.28
C CYS A 133 -0.10 -5.17 6.23
N ILE A 134 0.91 -5.52 7.04
CA ILE A 134 1.56 -4.56 7.93
C ILE A 134 2.24 -3.44 7.16
N TYR A 135 3.01 -3.76 6.11
CA TYR A 135 3.53 -2.74 5.17
C TYR A 135 2.43 -1.82 4.65
N GLY A 136 1.30 -2.43 4.25
CA GLY A 136 0.04 -1.80 3.89
C GLY A 136 -0.35 -0.67 4.82
N ILE A 137 -0.58 -1.03 6.08
CA ILE A 137 -1.00 -0.16 7.17
C ILE A 137 0.06 0.91 7.45
N THR A 138 1.32 0.51 7.63
CA THR A 138 2.38 1.41 8.08
C THR A 138 2.70 2.47 7.05
N THR A 139 2.74 2.12 5.76
CA THR A 139 2.90 3.10 4.69
C THR A 139 1.68 4.02 4.57
N ALA A 140 0.45 3.51 4.73
CA ALA A 140 -0.74 4.37 4.68
C ALA A 140 -0.70 5.43 5.80
N LEU A 141 -0.35 5.01 7.02
CA LEU A 141 -0.17 5.92 8.15
C LEU A 141 0.97 6.92 7.92
N ALA A 142 2.10 6.48 7.36
CA ALA A 142 3.21 7.37 7.02
C ALA A 142 2.80 8.41 5.97
N LEU A 143 2.10 8.00 4.91
CA LEU A 143 1.57 8.90 3.88
C LEU A 143 0.66 9.96 4.48
N ALA A 144 -0.32 9.56 5.32
CA ALA A 144 -1.24 10.53 5.92
C ALA A 144 -0.58 11.44 6.97
N LYS A 145 0.39 10.93 7.74
CA LYS A 145 1.08 11.72 8.76
C LYS A 145 2.13 12.67 8.19
N LEU A 146 2.84 12.28 7.13
CA LEU A 146 3.94 13.08 6.57
C LEU A 146 3.50 13.94 5.38
N GLY A 147 2.47 13.52 4.65
CA GLY A 147 1.93 14.26 3.52
C GLY A 147 1.18 15.53 3.93
N ASP A 148 1.31 16.54 3.09
CA ASP A 148 0.52 17.77 3.15
C ASP A 148 -0.93 17.50 2.73
N ASP A 149 -1.90 18.17 3.34
CA ASP A 149 -3.32 17.90 3.09
C ASP A 149 -3.72 18.21 1.64
N SER A 150 -3.04 19.15 0.97
CA SER A 150 -3.24 19.46 -0.45
C SER A 150 -3.00 18.26 -1.38
N LEU A 151 -2.26 17.23 -0.94
CA LEU A 151 -2.09 16.00 -1.70
C LEU A 151 -3.32 15.10 -1.69
N PHE A 152 -4.22 15.28 -0.72
CA PHE A 152 -5.40 14.45 -0.51
C PHE A 152 -6.71 15.18 -0.81
N ASP A 153 -6.63 16.49 -1.08
CA ASP A 153 -7.78 17.34 -1.36
C ASP A 153 -8.21 17.26 -2.84
N SER A 154 -8.37 16.03 -3.36
CA SER A 154 -8.95 15.87 -4.68
C SER A 154 -10.48 15.87 -4.56
N LYS A 155 -11.13 16.77 -5.29
CA LYS A 155 -12.58 16.88 -5.29
C LYS A 155 -13.20 15.53 -5.70
N PRO A 156 -14.17 14.98 -4.95
CA PRO A 156 -14.77 13.69 -5.26
C PRO A 156 -15.36 13.69 -6.67
N LEU A 157 -15.01 12.67 -7.46
CA LEU A 157 -15.46 12.55 -8.86
C LEU A 157 -16.99 12.42 -9.01
N ASN A 158 -17.66 11.95 -7.95
CA ASN A 158 -19.10 11.67 -7.95
C ASN A 158 -19.98 12.93 -7.79
N ASP A 159 -19.43 14.08 -7.36
CA ASP A 159 -20.22 15.30 -7.16
C ASP A 159 -20.53 16.07 -8.46
N TYR A 160 -20.00 15.63 -9.61
CA TYR A 160 -20.19 16.31 -10.90
C TYR A 160 -21.29 15.71 -11.76
N LEU A 161 -21.79 14.53 -11.41
CA LEU A 161 -22.92 13.92 -12.10
C LEU A 161 -24.19 14.32 -11.37
N LYS A 162 -25.00 15.20 -11.99
CA LYS A 162 -26.35 15.45 -11.50
C LYS A 162 -27.07 14.10 -11.36
N PRO A 163 -27.64 13.78 -10.20
CA PRO A 163 -28.41 12.55 -10.03
C PRO A 163 -29.44 12.44 -11.15
N THR A 164 -29.41 11.33 -11.90
CA THR A 164 -30.37 11.09 -12.99
C THR A 164 -31.73 10.66 -12.43
N LYS A 165 -31.77 10.28 -11.15
CA LYS A 165 -32.97 9.94 -10.39
C LYS A 165 -32.99 10.79 -9.13
N SER A 166 -34.16 11.37 -8.86
CA SER A 166 -34.41 12.09 -7.61
C SER A 166 -34.33 11.11 -6.44
N THR A 167 -33.78 11.55 -5.31
CA THR A 167 -33.81 10.74 -4.09
C THR A 167 -35.23 10.65 -3.54
N THR A 168 -35.51 9.66 -2.70
CA THR A 168 -36.83 9.54 -2.05
C THR A 168 -37.17 10.80 -1.26
N ASP A 169 -36.19 11.43 -0.61
CA ASP A 169 -36.39 12.67 0.15
C ASP A 169 -36.70 13.87 -0.76
N GLU A 170 -36.03 14.00 -1.91
CA GLU A 170 -36.35 15.04 -2.90
C GLU A 170 -37.73 14.82 -3.52
N ALA A 171 -38.12 13.56 -3.77
CA ALA A 171 -39.45 13.20 -4.27
C ALA A 171 -40.57 13.49 -3.26
N LEU A 172 -40.29 13.38 -1.96
CA LEU A 172 -41.25 13.64 -0.88
C LEU A 172 -41.35 15.14 -0.51
N THR A 173 -40.26 15.89 -0.63
CA THR A 173 -40.20 17.29 -0.19
C THR A 173 -40.34 18.30 -1.32
N GLY A 174 -40.21 17.87 -2.59
CA GLY A 174 -40.28 18.74 -3.77
C GLY A 174 -39.15 19.77 -3.86
N LYS A 175 -38.13 19.68 -2.99
CA LYS A 175 -37.01 20.62 -2.94
C LYS A 175 -35.73 19.94 -3.43
N PRO A 176 -35.09 20.43 -4.50
CA PRO A 176 -33.79 19.92 -4.91
C PRO A 176 -32.76 20.24 -3.82
N GLN A 177 -31.94 19.25 -3.45
CA GLN A 177 -30.96 19.39 -2.36
C GLN A 177 -29.81 20.35 -2.71
N ASN A 178 -29.69 20.75 -3.98
CA ASN A 178 -28.67 21.64 -4.52
C ASN A 178 -29.06 23.14 -4.52
N SER A 179 -29.72 23.63 -3.47
CA SER A 179 -29.62 25.06 -3.17
C SER A 179 -28.24 25.28 -2.52
N PRO A 180 -27.32 26.08 -3.11
CA PRO A 180 -26.04 26.33 -2.47
C PRO A 180 -26.31 26.91 -1.09
N VAL A 181 -25.83 26.23 -0.04
CA VAL A 181 -25.82 26.80 1.32
C VAL A 181 -25.07 28.13 1.20
N PRO A 182 -25.72 29.28 1.50
CA PRO A 182 -25.04 30.56 1.45
C PRO A 182 -23.81 30.51 2.36
N LYS A 183 -22.66 30.96 1.86
CA LYS A 183 -21.41 31.08 2.63
C LYS A 183 -21.44 32.25 3.63
N GLU A 184 -22.60 32.54 4.20
CA GLU A 184 -22.74 33.51 5.27
C GLU A 184 -23.24 32.77 6.50
N VAL A 185 -22.35 32.64 7.48
CA VAL A 185 -22.53 32.53 8.93
C VAL A 185 -21.41 31.63 9.47
N TYR A 186 -20.20 32.17 9.50
CA TYR A 186 -19.18 31.88 10.51
C TYR A 186 -18.37 33.17 10.74
N LEU A 187 -19.06 34.19 11.21
CA LEU A 187 -18.47 35.29 11.98
C LEU A 187 -19.26 35.31 13.29
N HIS A 188 -18.69 34.68 14.32
CA HIS A 188 -18.76 35.05 15.74
C HIS A 188 -17.80 34.14 16.51
#